data_AF-A0A089K1T8-F1
#
_entry.id   AF-A0A089K1T8-F1
#
_cell.length_a   1.000
_cell.length_b   1.000
_cell.length_c   1.000
_cell.angle_alpha   90.00
_cell.angle_beta   90.00
_cell.angle_gamma   90.00
#
_symmetry.space_group_name_H-M   'P 1'
#
loop_
_entity.id
_entity.type
_entity.pdbx_description
1 polymer ?
#
loop_
_entity_poly.entity_id
_entity_poly.type
_entity_poly.pdbx_seq_one_letter_code
_entity_poly.pdbx_strand_id
1 'polypeptide(L)'
;MTLVGKYKVTRHEDDKTPLQLTNISSDKQTLIRETGGYPVQWTYYMQGADLYVETKSVDPHFGGVNQTHIGIGKDRILGKIVTVNFRGEGKNHSIDVYKDFKGTEASIYMFFYSTNEPDKETRVQLQP
;
A
#
# COMPACT_ATOMS: atom_id res chain seq x y z
N MET A 1 -11.67 30.14 19.39
CA MET A 1 -11.45 28.70 19.65
C MET A 1 -10.25 28.24 18.82
N THR A 2 -9.39 27.37 19.33
CA THR A 2 -8.22 26.85 18.59
C THR A 2 -8.36 25.35 18.39
N LEU A 3 -8.30 24.89 17.15
CA LEU A 3 -8.29 23.47 16.82
C LEU A 3 -6.83 23.01 16.72
N VAL A 4 -6.50 21.94 17.45
CA VAL A 4 -5.17 21.33 17.46
C VAL A 4 -5.25 19.97 16.81
N GLY A 5 -4.68 19.84 15.62
CA GLY A 5 -4.43 18.56 14.97
C GLY A 5 -3.10 18.00 15.45
N LYS A 6 -3.12 16.83 16.08
CA LYS A 6 -1.93 16.01 16.32
C LYS A 6 -1.99 14.86 15.31
N TYR A 7 -0.86 14.51 14.70
CA TYR A 7 -0.73 13.51 13.63
C TYR A 7 -1.11 14.03 12.24
N LYS A 8 -0.12 14.10 11.34
CA LYS A 8 -0.34 14.41 9.92
C LYS A 8 -0.15 13.17 9.06
N VAL A 9 -1.11 12.91 8.18
CA VAL A 9 -1.01 11.89 7.12
C VAL A 9 -0.85 12.62 5.78
N THR A 10 0.13 12.21 4.98
CA THR A 10 0.32 12.68 3.60
C THR A 10 0.05 11.54 2.63
N ARG A 11 -0.73 11.79 1.57
CA ARG A 11 -1.05 10.83 0.51
C ARG A 11 -0.21 11.12 -0.73
N HIS A 12 0.32 10.06 -1.34
CA HIS A 12 1.20 10.14 -2.51
C HIS A 12 0.64 9.26 -3.65
N GLU A 13 0.39 9.87 -4.81
CA GLU A 13 -0.22 9.23 -6.01
C GLU A 13 0.69 9.28 -7.24
N ASP A 14 1.90 9.82 -7.08
CA ASP A 14 2.85 10.12 -8.15
C ASP A 14 3.78 8.94 -8.49
N ASP A 15 3.87 7.93 -7.62
CA ASP A 15 4.61 6.71 -7.90
C ASP A 15 3.88 5.85 -8.95
N LYS A 16 4.39 5.92 -10.19
CA LYS A 16 3.90 5.16 -11.33
C LYS A 16 4.82 3.99 -11.71
N THR A 17 5.83 3.71 -10.90
CA THR A 17 6.80 2.65 -11.21
C THR A 17 6.22 1.29 -10.80
N PRO A 18 6.12 0.32 -11.72
CA PRO A 18 5.65 -1.01 -11.35
C PRO A 18 6.69 -1.76 -10.52
N LEU A 19 6.21 -2.56 -9.58
CA LEU A 19 6.95 -3.68 -9.02
C LEU A 19 6.71 -4.91 -9.90
N GLN A 20 7.78 -5.52 -10.39
CA GLN A 20 7.68 -6.78 -11.12
C GLN A 20 7.66 -7.96 -10.15
N LEU A 21 6.59 -8.75 -10.20
CA LEU A 21 6.48 -10.03 -9.53
C LEU A 21 6.84 -11.14 -10.52
N THR A 22 7.67 -12.08 -10.11
CA THR A 22 8.11 -13.21 -10.94
C THR A 22 7.97 -14.52 -10.19
N ASN A 23 7.94 -15.65 -10.90
CA ASN A 23 7.83 -16.99 -10.31
C ASN A 23 6.61 -17.17 -9.37
N ILE A 24 5.53 -16.44 -9.62
CA ILE A 24 4.31 -16.49 -8.81
C ILE A 24 3.80 -17.93 -8.75
N SER A 25 3.66 -18.44 -7.53
CA SER A 25 3.26 -19.82 -7.24
C SER A 25 2.60 -19.87 -5.86
N SER A 26 2.25 -21.06 -5.37
CA SER A 26 1.75 -21.25 -4.00
C SER A 26 2.76 -20.89 -2.92
N ASP A 27 4.05 -20.90 -3.25
CA ASP A 27 5.11 -20.58 -2.30
C ASP A 27 5.20 -19.07 -2.09
N LYS A 28 5.27 -18.65 -0.82
CA LYS A 28 5.42 -17.23 -0.48
C LYS A 28 6.76 -16.70 -0.94
N GLN A 29 6.71 -15.67 -1.77
CA GLN A 29 7.87 -14.88 -2.13
C GLN A 29 7.84 -13.53 -1.44
N THR A 30 9.02 -13.02 -1.09
CA THR A 30 9.16 -11.73 -0.40
C THR A 30 10.28 -10.92 -1.04
N LEU A 31 10.06 -9.62 -1.18
CA LEU A 31 11.06 -8.65 -1.58
C LEU A 31 10.90 -7.35 -0.80
N ILE A 32 11.91 -6.49 -0.86
CA ILE A 32 11.85 -5.13 -0.32
C ILE A 32 11.92 -4.16 -1.50
N ARG A 33 11.02 -3.17 -1.50
CA ARG A 33 11.03 -2.03 -2.40
C ARG A 33 11.04 -0.75 -1.58
N GLU A 34 11.90 0.19 -1.95
CA GLU A 34 11.86 1.55 -1.42
C GLU A 34 10.66 2.31 -2.01
N THR A 35 9.81 2.86 -1.14
CA THR A 35 8.63 3.65 -1.50
C THR A 35 8.61 4.93 -0.65
N GLY A 36 8.73 6.09 -1.28
CA GLY A 36 8.75 7.38 -0.57
C GLY A 36 9.89 7.53 0.45
N GLY A 37 10.99 6.79 0.27
CA GLY A 37 12.13 6.76 1.19
C GLY A 37 12.01 5.74 2.34
N TYR A 38 11.01 4.86 2.30
CA TYR A 38 10.80 3.83 3.31
C TYR A 38 10.92 2.42 2.73
N PRO A 39 11.55 1.47 3.45
CA PRO A 39 11.59 0.08 3.04
C PRO A 39 10.22 -0.57 3.23
N VAL A 40 9.60 -0.99 2.13
CA VAL A 40 8.32 -1.70 2.14
C VAL A 40 8.57 -3.15 1.77
N GLN A 41 8.20 -4.06 2.65
CA GLN A 41 8.18 -5.50 2.37
C GLN A 41 6.93 -5.83 1.56
N TRP A 42 7.15 -6.48 0.42
CA TRP A 42 6.10 -7.05 -0.43
C TRP A 42 6.14 -8.56 -0.32
N THR A 43 5.01 -9.19 -0.04
CA THR A 43 4.87 -10.66 0.00
C THR A 43 3.78 -11.08 -0.96
N TYR A 44 4.03 -12.07 -1.81
CA TYR A 44 3.05 -12.52 -2.79
C TYR A 44 3.06 -14.03 -2.98
N TYR A 45 1.88 -14.59 -3.25
CA TYR A 45 1.66 -16.03 -3.40
C TYR A 45 0.27 -16.32 -3.97
N MET A 46 0.11 -17.50 -4.54
CA MET A 46 -1.17 -18.06 -4.93
C MET A 46 -1.81 -18.77 -3.74
N GLN A 47 -3.10 -18.56 -3.53
CA GLN A 47 -3.93 -19.39 -2.67
C GLN A 47 -5.12 -19.87 -3.49
N GLY A 48 -5.09 -21.15 -3.87
CA GLY A 48 -6.02 -21.68 -4.86
C GLY A 48 -5.81 -21.02 -6.23
N ALA A 49 -6.87 -20.45 -6.81
CA ALA A 49 -6.81 -19.74 -8.09
C ALA A 49 -6.49 -18.24 -7.95
N ASP A 50 -6.32 -17.74 -6.73
CA ASP A 50 -6.22 -16.31 -6.47
C ASP A 50 -4.78 -15.91 -6.13
N LEU A 51 -4.33 -14.75 -6.63
CA LEU A 51 -3.06 -14.14 -6.25
C LEU A 51 -3.27 -13.18 -5.08
N TYR A 52 -2.50 -13.38 -4.02
CA TYR A 52 -2.44 -12.51 -2.85
C TYR A 52 -1.18 -11.64 -2.92
N VAL A 53 -1.35 -10.34 -2.66
CA VAL A 53 -0.25 -9.39 -2.56
C VAL A 53 -0.38 -8.64 -1.24
N GLU A 54 0.60 -8.82 -0.38
CA GLU A 54 0.69 -8.17 0.93
C GLU A 54 1.77 -7.10 0.92
N THR A 55 1.53 -5.95 1.55
CA THR A 55 2.54 -4.92 1.79
C THR A 55 2.61 -4.58 3.26
N LYS A 56 3.80 -4.36 3.81
CA LYS A 56 3.99 -3.83 5.17
C LYS A 56 5.33 -3.11 5.28
N SER A 57 5.46 -2.22 6.25
CA SER A 57 6.76 -1.66 6.62
C SER A 57 6.95 -1.74 8.13
N VAL A 58 8.19 -1.93 8.57
CA VAL A 58 8.54 -1.82 9.99
C VAL A 58 8.67 -0.36 10.43
N ASP A 59 8.77 0.59 9.48
CA ASP A 59 8.84 2.01 9.78
C ASP A 59 7.44 2.58 10.07
N PRO A 60 7.19 3.11 11.28
CA PRO A 60 5.89 3.69 11.64
C PRO A 60 5.55 4.98 10.86
N HIS A 61 6.52 5.62 10.23
CA HIS A 61 6.31 6.78 9.36
C HIS A 61 5.77 6.39 7.98
N PHE A 62 5.81 5.10 7.62
CA PHE A 62 5.09 4.60 6.46
C PHE A 62 3.64 4.28 6.84
N GLY A 63 2.68 4.93 6.19
CA GLY A 63 1.25 4.81 6.46
C GLY A 63 0.56 3.65 5.74
N GLY A 64 1.25 3.00 4.81
CA GLY A 64 0.77 1.81 4.09
C GLY A 64 0.42 2.08 2.64
N VAL A 65 0.42 1.01 1.84
CA VAL A 65 -0.15 1.02 0.49
C VAL A 65 -1.66 0.81 0.60
N ASN A 66 -2.44 1.67 -0.05
CA ASN A 66 -3.90 1.60 0.03
C ASN A 66 -4.48 0.44 -0.77
N GLN A 67 -4.15 0.39 -2.05
CA GLN A 67 -4.63 -0.60 -3.00
C GLN A 67 -3.63 -0.71 -4.14
N THR A 68 -3.53 -1.89 -4.71
CA THR A 68 -2.66 -2.21 -5.84
C THR A 68 -3.47 -2.62 -7.05
N HIS A 69 -2.87 -2.50 -8.24
CA HIS A 69 -3.48 -2.93 -9.50
C HIS A 69 -2.45 -3.55 -10.43
N ILE A 70 -2.92 -4.49 -11.27
CA ILE A 70 -2.13 -5.07 -12.36
C ILE A 70 -2.43 -4.31 -13.65
N GLY A 71 -1.38 -3.92 -14.36
CA GLY A 71 -1.49 -3.16 -15.60
C GLY A 71 -1.90 -1.69 -15.40
N ILE A 72 -2.06 -0.98 -16.52
CA ILE A 72 -2.35 0.47 -16.56
C ILE A 72 -3.57 0.77 -17.42
N GLY A 73 -4.13 1.97 -17.29
CA GLY A 73 -5.25 2.42 -18.12
C GLY A 73 -6.61 1.86 -17.67
N LYS A 74 -7.54 1.73 -18.62
CA LYS A 74 -8.93 1.32 -18.34
C LYS A 74 -9.06 -0.17 -18.04
N ASP A 75 -8.14 -0.98 -18.56
CA ASP A 75 -8.17 -2.44 -18.46
C ASP A 75 -7.36 -2.97 -17.27
N ARG A 76 -6.93 -2.08 -16.36
CA ARG A 76 -6.22 -2.49 -15.15
C ARG A 76 -7.11 -3.37 -14.29
N ILE A 77 -6.50 -4.39 -13.70
CA ILE A 77 -7.18 -5.29 -12.77
C ILE A 77 -6.95 -4.74 -11.37
N LEU A 78 -8.01 -4.42 -10.65
CA LEU A 78 -7.91 -3.89 -9.29
C LEU A 78 -7.80 -5.05 -8.29
N GLY A 79 -6.84 -4.97 -7.39
CA GLY A 79 -6.77 -5.88 -6.26
C GLY A 79 -7.96 -5.65 -5.33
N LYS A 80 -8.65 -6.71 -4.90
CA LYS A 80 -9.69 -6.58 -3.88
C LYS A 80 -9.03 -6.47 -2.52
N ILE A 81 -9.24 -5.36 -1.83
CA ILE A 81 -8.69 -5.14 -0.49
C ILE A 81 -9.38 -6.09 0.50
N VAL A 82 -8.61 -6.99 1.14
CA VAL A 82 -9.11 -7.97 2.12
C VAL A 82 -8.85 -7.54 3.55
N THR A 83 -7.82 -6.71 3.77
CA THR A 83 -7.55 -6.13 5.09
C THR A 83 -7.17 -4.66 4.94
N VAL A 84 -7.91 -3.81 5.66
CA VAL A 84 -7.73 -2.36 5.68
C VAL A 84 -7.26 -1.96 7.08
N ASN A 85 -5.96 -1.73 7.25
CA ASN A 85 -5.43 -1.22 8.52
C ASN A 85 -4.85 0.21 8.41
N PHE A 86 -5.04 0.89 7.28
CA PHE A 86 -4.40 2.17 6.92
C PHE A 86 -5.11 3.44 7.45
N ARG A 87 -5.76 3.39 8.63
CA ARG A 87 -6.50 4.52 9.23
C ARG A 87 -5.66 5.42 10.17
N GLY A 88 -4.33 5.37 10.08
CA GLY A 88 -3.46 6.13 10.99
C GLY A 88 -3.33 5.52 12.40
N GLU A 89 -3.74 4.26 12.57
CA GLU A 89 -3.59 3.50 13.82
C GLU A 89 -2.16 2.93 14.00
N GLY A 90 -1.18 3.39 13.22
CA GLY A 90 0.18 2.83 13.20
C GLY A 90 0.29 1.46 12.53
N LYS A 91 -0.77 0.99 11.87
CA LYS A 91 -0.75 -0.23 11.07
C LYS A 91 -0.62 0.13 9.59
N ASN A 92 0.36 -0.45 8.92
CA ASN A 92 0.66 -0.19 7.50
C ASN A 92 0.64 -1.47 6.65
N HIS A 93 0.04 -2.53 7.19
CA HIS A 93 -0.15 -3.81 6.52
C HIS A 93 -1.43 -3.81 5.70
N SER A 94 -1.31 -4.11 4.41
CA SER A 94 -2.45 -4.31 3.49
C SER A 94 -2.32 -5.61 2.73
N ILE A 95 -3.47 -6.19 2.37
CA ILE A 95 -3.56 -7.40 1.55
C ILE A 95 -4.58 -7.15 0.44
N ASP A 96 -4.13 -7.28 -0.80
CA ASP A 96 -4.94 -7.25 -2.01
C ASP A 96 -5.01 -8.63 -2.65
N VAL A 97 -6.19 -8.99 -3.16
CA VAL A 97 -6.45 -10.27 -3.81
C VAL A 97 -6.90 -10.07 -5.25
N TYR A 98 -6.24 -10.75 -6.18
CA TYR A 98 -6.60 -10.83 -7.59
C TYR A 98 -7.23 -12.19 -7.86
N LYS A 99 -8.54 -12.18 -8.14
CA LYS A 99 -9.31 -13.40 -8.38
C LYS A 99 -8.94 -14.08 -9.68
N ASP A 100 -8.89 -15.41 -9.65
CA ASP A 100 -8.70 -16.26 -10.83
C ASP A 100 -7.45 -15.92 -11.67
N PHE A 101 -6.37 -15.51 -11.00
CA PHE A 101 -5.10 -15.15 -11.65
C PHE A 101 -4.49 -16.37 -12.36
N LYS A 102 -4.07 -16.20 -13.63
CA LYS A 102 -3.56 -17.28 -14.49
C LYS A 102 -2.08 -17.15 -14.87
N GLY A 103 -1.37 -16.14 -14.35
CA GLY A 103 0.02 -15.88 -14.70
C GLY A 103 1.02 -16.45 -13.69
N THR A 104 2.30 -16.38 -14.05
CA THR A 104 3.44 -16.56 -13.14
C THR A 104 4.21 -15.26 -12.92
N GLU A 105 3.78 -14.17 -13.57
CA GLU A 105 4.40 -12.85 -13.53
C GLU A 105 3.31 -11.78 -13.54
N ALA A 106 3.58 -10.65 -12.87
CA ALA A 106 2.68 -9.51 -12.89
C ALA A 106 3.44 -8.20 -12.65
N SER A 107 3.08 -7.16 -13.40
CA SER A 107 3.47 -5.78 -13.07
C SER A 107 2.45 -5.17 -12.12
N ILE A 108 2.84 -4.98 -10.87
CA ILE A 108 2.01 -4.43 -9.80
C ILE A 108 2.30 -2.95 -9.61
N TYR A 109 1.24 -2.15 -9.61
CA TYR A 109 1.29 -0.72 -9.35
C TYR A 109 0.54 -0.40 -8.07
N MET A 110 0.94 0.67 -7.39
CA MET A 110 0.18 1.23 -6.28
C MET A 110 -0.80 2.26 -6.82
N PHE A 111 -2.03 2.28 -6.32
CA PHE A 111 -2.91 3.43 -6.52
C PHE A 111 -2.38 4.65 -5.78
N PHE A 112 -2.04 4.44 -4.51
CA PHE A 112 -1.39 5.42 -3.66
C PHE A 112 -0.83 4.74 -2.41
N TYR A 113 0.09 5.43 -1.75
CA TYR A 113 0.53 5.13 -0.41
C TYR A 113 0.41 6.38 0.47
N SER A 114 0.53 6.20 1.78
CA SER A 114 0.58 7.31 2.72
C SER A 114 1.84 7.28 3.58
N THR A 115 2.19 8.44 4.12
CA THR A 115 3.24 8.60 5.12
C THR A 115 2.69 9.37 6.33
N ASN A 116 3.20 9.05 7.51
CA ASN A 116 2.77 9.63 8.78
C ASN A 116 3.88 10.53 9.34
N GLU A 117 3.49 11.70 9.82
CA GLU A 117 4.33 12.58 10.65
C GLU A 117 3.67 12.63 12.04
N PRO A 118 3.90 11.63 12.92
CA PRO A 118 3.18 11.49 14.19
C PRO A 118 3.47 12.65 15.16
N ASP A 119 4.68 13.21 15.10
CA ASP A 119 5.13 14.30 15.98
C ASP A 119 4.72 15.69 15.48
N LYS A 120 4.05 15.78 14.32
CA LYS A 120 3.67 17.06 13.72
C LYS A 120 2.36 17.56 14.30
N GLU A 121 2.39 18.79 14.80
CA GLU A 121 1.22 19.51 15.32
C GLU A 121 0.79 20.61 14.33
N THR A 122 -0.50 20.68 14.05
CA THR A 122 -1.12 21.77 13.28
C THR A 122 -2.09 22.52 14.19
N ARG A 123 -1.98 23.84 14.25
CA ARG A 123 -2.86 24.70 15.04
C ARG A 123 -3.64 25.62 14.11
N VAL A 124 -4.97 25.62 14.22
CA VAL A 124 -5.86 26.48 13.44
C VAL A 124 -6.67 27.35 14.39
N GLN A 125 -6.56 28.67 14.24
CA GLN A 125 -7.38 29.61 14.99
C GLN A 125 -8.70 29.83 14.25
N LEU A 126 -9.81 29.47 14.90
CA LEU A 126 -11.14 29.66 14.33
C LEU A 126 -11.54 31.13 14.49
N GLN A 127 -11.97 31.74 13.39
CA GLN A 127 -12.61 33.04 13.43
C GLN A 127 -14.03 32.91 14.03
N PRO A 128 -14.53 33.95 14.72
CA PRO A 128 -15.83 33.93 15.38
C PRO A 128 -17.01 33.69 14.42
#